data_AF-A0A2D4NJD2-F1
#
_entry.id   AF-A0A2D4NJD2-F1
#
_cell.length_a   1.000
_cell.length_b   1.000
_cell.length_c   1.000
_cell.angle_alpha   90.00
_cell.angle_beta   90.00
_cell.angle_gamma   90.00
#
_symmetry.space_group_name_H-M   'P 1'
#
loop_
_entity.id
_entity.type
_entity.pdbx_description
1 polymer ?
#
loop_
_entity_poly.entity_id
_entity_poly.type
_entity_poly.pdbx_seq_one_letter_code
_entity_poly.pdbx_strand_id
1 'polypeptide(L)'
;MCIYKEHCNFRNNLKELLVSLEFQNALIALLKWQSKTEAIEGINDGLFSPDQLEVVCCEKICIVYVYDSQLLEETQRVKTVHVATMPDNKTKIYLTHQENMGLQEGVHICSVLGQEVNKLLGERLHQKAMGILMEILVCKGPKSIAAVLENQNVPLYQQAILNAYDLPPPGEDIPEEWYDSLDMSILHTFVKGDYVGYLDSSQPKEHYMYAVVLEVLESQKNGSAQIHTYRIDLGGGWEEEVTAYDLYHFKRNKPVSNSNIMVMLPVDSTDAAQMVRPDINKFWHQRLLSEVKKEIDTCLAQVWRLSEEEKKKGLRRLYLCYHPDKNLGHEDSAEELFKYLKEKIKEMEKGMWSNGSGGGSKSRNSHHRNFSDCWGEWDQQAHQHQQRHYEFTSQRSARRGGGGGGCSNYNFWSYHQHGPNSSRSQPKHCFLEAKRWLQQAECDLQVATTNAGNGSTEWLLYMVFRAMEKTLTAVEYNQGGDFERNLSLAKLADKVASYGCELAKLPEQIAMLREHGMDDKTTQYPKYHTLPTIPHEAFSACKEQDVLLLAWEILNIVKSWLGL
;
A
#
# COMPACT_ATOMS: atom_id res chain seq x y z
N MET A 1 5.69 -23.07 31.09
CA MET A 1 5.02 -22.03 30.28
C MET A 1 4.23 -21.13 31.22
N CYS A 2 4.11 -19.83 30.91
CA CYS A 2 3.34 -18.88 31.74
C CYS A 2 1.87 -19.31 31.88
N ILE A 3 1.27 -19.08 33.05
CA ILE A 3 -0.13 -19.40 33.37
C ILE A 3 -1.12 -18.70 32.44
N TYR A 4 -0.78 -17.50 31.96
CA TYR A 4 -1.62 -16.70 31.07
C TYR A 4 -1.53 -17.11 29.60
N LYS A 5 -0.56 -17.96 29.21
CA LYS A 5 -0.37 -18.46 27.83
C LYS A 5 -0.50 -17.35 26.77
N GLU A 6 -1.56 -17.38 25.97
CA GLU A 6 -1.85 -16.43 24.88
C GLU A 6 -2.39 -15.09 25.37
N HIS A 7 -2.91 -15.03 26.60
CA HIS A 7 -3.44 -13.82 27.24
C HIS A 7 -2.37 -13.05 28.05
N CYS A 8 -1.09 -13.41 27.90
CA CYS A 8 -0.01 -12.73 28.59
C CYS A 8 0.27 -11.35 27.95
N ASN A 9 -0.23 -10.27 28.57
CA ASN A 9 -0.04 -8.89 28.09
C ASN A 9 1.44 -8.53 27.86
N PHE A 10 2.34 -8.93 28.75
CA PHE A 10 3.77 -8.68 28.58
C PHE A 10 4.34 -9.27 27.29
N ARG A 11 4.02 -10.55 27.00
CA ARG A 11 4.41 -11.23 25.76
C ARG A 11 3.78 -10.57 24.55
N ASN A 12 2.49 -10.23 24.62
CA ASN A 12 1.74 -9.71 23.50
C ASN A 12 2.22 -8.32 23.09
N ASN A 13 2.49 -7.43 24.06
CA ASN A 13 3.03 -6.10 23.80
C ASN A 13 4.41 -6.19 23.10
N LEU A 14 5.29 -7.07 23.58
CA LEU A 14 6.60 -7.24 22.97
C LEU A 14 6.49 -7.88 21.57
N LYS A 15 5.61 -8.87 21.41
CA LYS A 15 5.35 -9.48 20.10
C LYS A 15 4.81 -8.45 19.12
N GLU A 16 3.81 -7.67 19.51
CA GLU A 16 3.21 -6.60 18.71
C GLU A 16 4.27 -5.58 18.28
N LEU A 17 5.17 -5.18 19.19
CA LEU A 17 6.27 -4.28 18.87
C LEU A 17 7.22 -4.90 17.83
N LEU A 18 7.70 -6.12 18.03
CA LEU A 18 8.71 -6.76 17.17
C LEU A 18 8.18 -7.12 15.77
N VAL A 19 6.89 -7.41 15.64
CA VAL A 19 6.27 -7.73 14.33
C VAL A 19 5.74 -6.48 13.61
N SER A 20 5.71 -5.32 14.27
CA SER A 20 5.16 -4.10 13.69
C SER A 20 5.98 -3.59 12.51
N LEU A 21 5.30 -2.96 11.56
CA LEU A 21 5.93 -2.32 10.41
C LEU A 21 6.80 -1.14 10.86
N GLU A 22 6.37 -0.42 11.89
CA GLU A 22 7.10 0.69 12.50
C GLU A 22 8.46 0.24 13.05
N PHE A 23 8.52 -0.94 13.68
CA PHE A 23 9.78 -1.51 14.15
C PHE A 23 10.71 -1.88 13.00
N GLN A 24 10.19 -2.52 11.94
CA GLN A 24 10.99 -2.84 10.74
C GLN A 24 11.54 -1.56 10.07
N ASN A 25 10.69 -0.55 9.90
CA ASN A 25 11.07 0.75 9.35
C ASN A 25 12.12 1.44 10.22
N ALA A 26 12.03 1.31 11.54
CA ALA A 26 13.03 1.84 12.45
C ALA A 26 14.39 1.16 12.28
N LEU A 27 14.45 -0.16 12.10
CA LEU A 27 15.70 -0.87 11.82
C LEU A 27 16.35 -0.39 10.52
N ILE A 28 15.55 -0.20 9.47
CA ILE A 28 16.01 0.33 8.17
C ILE A 28 16.52 1.77 8.34
N ALA A 29 15.77 2.61 9.04
CA ALA A 29 16.15 3.99 9.31
C ALA A 29 17.47 4.07 10.09
N LEU A 30 17.66 3.20 11.10
CA LEU A 30 18.90 3.11 11.86
C LEU A 30 20.08 2.69 10.99
N LEU A 31 19.91 1.66 10.16
CA LEU A 31 20.95 1.17 9.25
C LEU A 31 21.39 2.24 8.24
N LYS A 32 20.45 3.05 7.74
CA LYS A 32 20.73 4.16 6.81
C LYS A 32 21.33 5.38 7.50
N TRP A 33 20.84 5.69 8.70
CA TRP A 33 21.32 6.83 9.47
C TRP A 33 22.75 6.64 9.97
N GLN A 34 23.12 5.43 10.37
CA GLN A 34 24.50 5.14 10.77
C GLN A 34 25.48 5.20 9.57
N SER A 35 25.00 5.00 8.34
CA SER A 35 25.82 4.90 7.14
C SER A 35 25.98 6.23 6.38
N LYS A 36 25.90 7.38 7.06
CA LYS A 36 25.91 8.75 6.53
C LYS A 36 27.11 9.17 5.62
N THR A 37 27.90 8.24 5.07
CA THR A 37 29.10 8.53 4.27
C THR A 37 29.21 7.75 2.95
N GLU A 38 28.37 6.74 2.66
CA GLU A 38 28.38 6.08 1.34
C GLU A 38 26.95 5.80 0.86
N ALA A 39 26.76 5.87 -0.47
CA ALA A 39 25.49 5.58 -1.13
C ALA A 39 25.14 4.09 -1.00
N ILE A 40 24.52 3.71 0.13
CA ILE A 40 23.99 2.36 0.31
C ILE A 40 22.56 2.32 -0.23
N GLU A 41 22.44 2.36 -1.56
CA GLU A 41 21.26 1.84 -2.24
C GLU A 41 21.37 0.30 -2.23
N GLY A 42 20.59 -0.36 -1.38
CA GLY A 42 20.64 -1.83 -1.25
C GLY A 42 20.18 -2.41 0.08
N ILE A 43 19.89 -1.57 1.07
CA ILE A 43 19.21 -1.99 2.29
C ILE A 43 17.71 -1.73 2.07
N ASN A 44 16.98 -2.73 1.54
CA ASN A 44 15.52 -2.87 1.72
C ASN A 44 14.95 -4.26 1.32
N ASP A 45 13.86 -4.59 2.02
CA ASP A 45 12.93 -5.73 1.91
C ASP A 45 13.55 -7.12 2.01
N GLY A 46 13.96 -7.51 3.23
CA GLY A 46 14.29 -8.89 3.55
C GLY A 46 15.33 -9.10 4.66
N LEU A 47 15.89 -8.03 5.25
CA LEU A 47 16.96 -8.15 6.24
C LEU A 47 16.52 -8.71 7.60
N PHE A 48 15.25 -8.55 7.94
CA PHE A 48 14.68 -9.00 9.20
C PHE A 48 13.26 -9.49 8.92
N SER A 49 13.04 -10.80 9.01
CA SER A 49 11.68 -11.35 8.98
C SER A 49 11.21 -11.57 10.42
N PRO A 50 10.08 -10.99 10.85
CA PRO A 50 9.54 -11.21 12.18
C PRO A 50 9.27 -12.70 12.48
N ASP A 51 9.04 -13.51 11.44
CA ASP A 51 8.81 -14.95 11.56
C ASP A 51 10.04 -15.75 12.02
N GLN A 52 11.23 -15.12 12.01
CA GLN A 52 12.45 -15.68 12.57
C GLN A 52 12.52 -15.55 14.09
N LEU A 53 11.64 -14.77 14.73
CA LEU A 53 11.62 -14.57 16.18
C LEU A 53 10.33 -15.08 16.80
N GLU A 54 10.47 -15.97 17.78
CA GLU A 54 9.34 -16.45 18.57
C GLU A 54 9.55 -16.11 20.05
N VAL A 55 8.66 -15.27 20.58
CA VAL A 55 8.67 -14.88 22.00
C VAL A 55 7.83 -15.86 22.82
N VAL A 56 8.47 -16.52 23.78
CA VAL A 56 7.88 -17.53 24.67
C VAL A 56 7.93 -17.03 26.11
N CYS A 57 6.77 -16.85 26.74
CA CYS A 57 6.68 -16.44 28.14
C CYS A 57 6.58 -17.66 29.07
N CYS A 58 7.44 -17.70 30.10
CA CYS A 58 7.61 -18.80 31.04
C CYS A 58 7.39 -18.31 32.47
N GLU A 59 6.75 -19.09 33.33
CA GLU A 59 6.64 -18.73 34.76
C GLU A 59 8.01 -18.70 35.46
N LYS A 60 8.89 -19.62 35.10
CA LYS A 60 10.27 -19.68 35.60
C LYS A 60 11.18 -20.28 34.53
N ILE A 61 12.35 -19.68 34.33
CA ILE A 61 13.41 -20.23 33.48
C ILE A 61 14.57 -20.65 34.37
N CYS A 62 15.02 -21.89 34.24
CA CYS A 62 16.13 -22.43 35.02
C CYS A 62 17.13 -23.14 34.10
N ILE A 63 18.41 -22.92 34.35
CA ILE A 63 19.47 -23.79 33.85
C ILE A 63 19.79 -24.80 34.93
N VAL A 64 19.93 -26.05 34.50
CA VAL A 64 20.32 -27.17 35.35
C VAL A 64 21.46 -27.92 34.67
N TYR A 65 22.38 -28.49 35.45
CA TYR A 65 23.41 -29.36 34.90
C TYR A 65 22.90 -30.81 34.91
N VAL A 66 23.20 -31.52 33.83
CA VAL A 66 22.83 -32.92 33.64
C VAL A 66 24.12 -33.72 33.42
N TYR A 67 24.28 -34.82 34.15
CA TYR A 67 25.36 -35.78 33.99
C TYR A 67 24.76 -37.17 33.84
N ASP A 68 25.15 -37.93 32.81
CA ASP A 68 24.55 -39.25 32.47
C ASP A 68 23.02 -39.26 32.44
N SER A 69 22.43 -38.23 31.80
CA SER A 69 20.96 -38.05 31.74
C SER A 69 20.26 -37.89 33.10
N GLN A 70 21.01 -37.71 34.19
CA GLN A 70 20.49 -37.41 35.51
C GLN A 70 20.73 -35.94 35.88
N LEU A 71 19.73 -35.34 36.51
CA LEU A 71 19.79 -33.97 37.01
C LEU A 71 20.75 -33.89 38.20
N LEU A 72 21.75 -33.01 38.13
CA LEU A 72 22.59 -32.74 39.29
C LEU A 72 21.84 -31.85 40.28
N GLU A 73 21.64 -32.35 41.50
CA GLU A 73 21.01 -31.61 42.59
C GLU A 73 21.79 -30.30 42.90
N GLU A 74 21.07 -29.27 43.35
CA GLU A 74 21.61 -27.94 43.70
C GLU A 74 22.25 -27.13 42.55
N THR A 75 22.17 -27.60 41.31
CA THR A 75 22.72 -26.86 40.15
C THR A 75 21.78 -25.85 39.50
N GLN A 76 20.56 -25.70 40.05
CA GLN A 76 19.51 -24.88 39.47
C GLN A 76 19.85 -23.38 39.54
N ARG A 77 20.04 -22.74 38.39
CA ARG A 77 20.23 -21.28 38.27
C ARG A 77 19.05 -20.65 37.52
N VAL A 78 18.37 -19.71 38.19
CA VAL A 78 17.24 -18.98 37.60
C VAL A 78 17.76 -17.94 36.59
N LYS A 79 17.09 -17.83 35.44
CA LYS A 79 17.35 -16.82 34.43
C LYS A 79 16.10 -15.99 34.14
N THR A 80 16.32 -14.76 33.68
CA THR A 80 15.25 -13.83 33.26
C THR A 80 14.95 -13.95 31.77
N VAL A 81 15.99 -14.19 30.95
CA VAL A 81 15.88 -14.38 29.50
C VAL A 81 16.83 -15.48 29.04
N HIS A 82 16.40 -16.28 28.09
CA HIS A 82 17.22 -17.26 27.40
C HIS A 82 16.87 -17.30 25.91
N VAL A 83 17.89 -17.39 25.07
CA VAL A 83 17.73 -17.45 23.62
C VAL A 83 18.21 -18.81 23.15
N ALA A 84 17.42 -19.46 22.30
CA ALA A 84 17.79 -20.70 21.63
C ALA A 84 17.49 -20.61 20.14
N THR A 85 18.48 -20.93 19.32
CA THR A 85 18.29 -21.13 17.88
C THR A 85 17.80 -22.55 17.66
N MET A 86 16.63 -22.68 17.05
CA MET A 86 16.00 -23.96 16.77
C MET A 86 16.51 -24.54 15.43
N PRO A 87 16.33 -25.85 15.17
CA PRO A 87 16.77 -26.50 13.93
C PRO A 87 16.14 -25.94 12.65
N ASP A 88 15.01 -25.23 12.76
CA ASP A 88 14.29 -24.57 11.66
C ASP A 88 14.80 -23.14 11.39
N ASN A 89 15.97 -22.77 11.92
CA ASN A 89 16.56 -21.42 11.89
C ASN A 89 15.71 -20.33 12.56
N LYS A 90 14.70 -20.70 13.38
CA LYS A 90 13.98 -19.73 14.20
C LYS A 90 14.69 -19.51 15.53
N THR A 91 14.74 -18.25 15.94
CA THR A 91 15.26 -17.84 17.25
C THR A 91 14.11 -17.78 18.24
N LYS A 92 14.08 -18.71 19.20
CA LYS A 92 13.14 -18.69 20.32
C LYS A 92 13.72 -17.91 21.48
N ILE A 93 12.96 -16.92 21.96
CA ILE A 93 13.32 -16.08 23.10
C ILE A 93 12.39 -16.41 24.26
N TYR A 94 12.95 -17.10 25.25
CA TYR A 94 12.27 -17.45 26.49
C TYR A 94 12.42 -16.30 27.48
N LEU A 95 11.30 -15.79 27.98
CA LEU A 95 11.24 -14.71 28.96
C LEU A 95 10.51 -15.18 30.22
N THR A 96 11.07 -14.88 31.39
CA THR A 96 10.38 -15.11 32.67
C THR A 96 9.24 -14.09 32.80
N HIS A 97 8.03 -14.58 33.09
CA HIS A 97 6.84 -13.78 33.28
C HIS A 97 7.02 -12.89 34.52
N GLN A 98 6.75 -11.60 34.38
CA GLN A 98 6.74 -10.67 35.50
C GLN A 98 5.52 -9.76 35.40
N GLU A 99 4.66 -9.80 36.41
CA GLU A 99 3.49 -8.90 36.53
C GLU A 99 3.93 -7.45 36.76
N ASN A 100 5.06 -7.25 37.44
CA ASN A 100 5.64 -5.94 37.69
C ASN A 100 7.16 -6.02 37.45
N MET A 101 7.58 -5.56 36.28
CA MET A 101 8.98 -5.65 35.84
C MET A 101 9.84 -4.62 36.56
N GLY A 102 10.89 -5.08 37.23
CA GLY A 102 11.93 -4.21 37.76
C GLY A 102 12.74 -3.55 36.64
N LEU A 103 13.24 -2.33 36.89
CA LEU A 103 13.99 -1.56 35.88
C LEU A 103 15.23 -2.31 35.38
N GLN A 104 15.92 -3.05 36.26
CA GLN A 104 17.13 -3.79 35.92
C GLN A 104 16.82 -4.99 35.02
N GLU A 105 15.75 -5.72 35.30
CA GLU A 105 15.27 -6.86 34.50
C GLU A 105 14.81 -6.41 33.12
N GLY A 106 14.10 -5.28 33.04
CA GLY A 106 13.65 -4.71 31.76
C GLY A 106 14.82 -4.30 30.86
N VAL A 107 15.82 -3.61 31.42
CA VAL A 107 17.05 -3.27 30.69
C VAL A 107 17.78 -4.52 30.22
N HIS A 108 17.87 -5.55 31.07
CA HIS A 108 18.53 -6.81 30.69
C HIS A 108 17.80 -7.52 29.55
N ILE A 109 16.48 -7.60 29.59
CA ILE A 109 15.66 -8.20 28.52
C ILE A 109 15.84 -7.43 27.22
N CYS A 110 15.72 -6.09 27.24
CA CYS A 110 15.94 -5.27 26.06
C CYS A 110 17.35 -5.48 25.49
N SER A 111 18.35 -5.65 26.36
CA SER A 111 19.75 -5.83 25.95
C SER A 111 19.96 -7.11 25.17
N VAL A 112 19.39 -8.21 25.65
CA VAL A 112 19.44 -9.50 24.96
C VAL A 112 18.65 -9.45 23.66
N LEU A 113 17.46 -8.84 23.66
CA LEU A 113 16.65 -8.66 22.46
C LEU A 113 17.37 -7.84 21.38
N GLY A 114 17.99 -6.72 21.75
CA GLY A 114 18.73 -5.87 20.83
C GLY A 114 19.93 -6.60 20.22
N GLN A 115 20.63 -7.43 21.00
CA GLN A 115 21.72 -8.27 20.49
C GLN A 115 21.22 -9.31 19.49
N GLU A 116 20.11 -9.99 19.78
CA GLU A 116 19.56 -10.99 18.85
C GLU A 116 19.00 -10.37 17.56
N VAL A 117 18.33 -9.23 17.66
CA VAL A 117 17.90 -8.47 16.47
C VAL A 117 19.12 -8.07 15.62
N ASN A 118 20.22 -7.61 16.24
CA ASN A 118 21.42 -7.27 15.49
C ASN A 118 22.09 -8.50 14.84
N LYS A 119 22.10 -9.65 15.52
CA LYS A 119 22.59 -10.90 14.91
C LYS A 119 21.76 -11.32 13.69
N LEU A 120 20.44 -11.19 13.76
CA LEU A 120 19.55 -11.46 12.62
C LEU A 120 19.81 -10.50 11.45
N LEU A 121 20.21 -9.26 11.75
CA LEU A 121 20.65 -8.29 10.74
C LEU A 121 22.08 -8.55 10.22
N GLY A 122 22.77 -9.60 10.67
CA GLY A 122 24.15 -9.90 10.30
C GLY A 122 25.17 -8.97 10.95
N GLU A 123 24.92 -8.57 12.21
CA GLU A 123 25.77 -7.70 13.04
C GLU A 123 26.04 -6.31 12.40
N ARG A 124 25.08 -5.79 11.64
CA ARG A 124 25.24 -4.54 10.89
C ARG A 124 25.05 -3.28 11.73
N LEU A 125 24.40 -3.33 12.89
CA LEU A 125 24.16 -2.14 13.71
C LEU A 125 25.38 -1.83 14.60
N HIS A 126 25.88 -0.60 14.49
CA HIS A 126 26.97 -0.08 15.32
C HIS A 126 26.49 0.41 16.69
N GLN A 127 27.42 0.70 17.60
CA GLN A 127 27.15 1.05 19.00
C GLN A 127 26.09 2.16 19.18
N LYS A 128 26.12 3.22 18.36
CA LYS A 128 25.15 4.33 18.45
C LYS A 128 23.75 3.91 18.00
N ALA A 129 23.65 3.14 16.91
CA ALA A 129 22.39 2.60 16.43
C ALA A 129 21.82 1.53 17.38
N MET A 130 22.69 0.73 17.99
CA MET A 130 22.35 -0.21 19.05
C MET A 130 21.74 0.50 20.27
N GLY A 131 22.29 1.65 20.68
CA GLY A 131 21.71 2.46 21.75
C GLY A 131 20.27 2.90 21.47
N ILE A 132 19.99 3.29 20.22
CA ILE A 132 18.65 3.72 19.81
C ILE A 132 17.70 2.52 19.68
N LEU A 133 18.17 1.38 19.16
CA LEU A 133 17.39 0.13 19.15
C LEU A 133 16.95 -0.28 20.57
N MET A 134 17.84 -0.11 21.54
CA MET A 134 17.53 -0.37 22.95
C MET A 134 16.43 0.54 23.49
N GLU A 135 16.43 1.83 23.13
CA GLU A 135 15.35 2.76 23.47
C GLU A 135 14.02 2.37 22.80
N ILE A 136 14.07 1.92 21.54
CA ILE A 136 12.89 1.44 20.80
C ILE A 136 12.27 0.22 21.47
N LEU A 137 13.08 -0.74 21.95
CA LEU A 137 12.59 -1.96 22.61
C LEU A 137 11.91 -1.70 23.97
N VAL A 138 12.09 -0.52 24.55
CA VAL A 138 11.41 -0.08 25.78
C VAL A 138 10.03 0.53 25.50
N CYS A 139 9.71 0.84 24.24
CA CYS A 139 8.41 1.40 23.87
C CYS A 139 7.25 0.50 24.30
N LYS A 140 6.20 1.10 24.87
CA LYS A 140 4.97 0.39 25.25
C LYS A 140 4.15 -0.09 24.04
N GLY A 141 4.47 0.40 22.84
CA GLY A 141 3.86 -0.03 21.58
C GLY A 141 4.45 0.69 20.35
N PRO A 142 4.07 0.28 19.14
CA PRO A 142 4.69 0.75 17.87
C PRO A 142 4.61 2.26 17.64
N LYS A 143 3.52 2.90 18.09
CA LYS A 143 3.29 4.35 17.91
C LYS A 143 4.36 5.24 18.59
N SER A 144 4.99 4.74 19.65
CA SER A 144 6.01 5.49 20.39
C SER A 144 7.39 5.46 19.72
N ILE A 145 7.60 4.57 18.74
CA ILE A 145 8.88 4.42 18.03
C ILE A 145 9.26 5.72 17.29
N ALA A 146 8.28 6.39 16.67
CA ALA A 146 8.50 7.63 15.93
C ALA A 146 9.12 8.73 16.80
N ALA A 147 8.63 8.88 18.03
CA ALA A 147 9.16 9.87 18.98
C ALA A 147 10.60 9.56 19.40
N VAL A 148 10.96 8.28 19.56
CA VAL A 148 12.34 7.88 19.88
C VAL A 148 13.29 8.23 18.74
N LEU A 149 12.91 7.94 17.50
CA LEU A 149 13.71 8.26 16.31
C LEU A 149 13.88 9.79 16.14
N GLU A 150 12.81 10.55 16.35
CA GLU A 150 12.82 12.02 16.30
C GLU A 150 13.77 12.61 17.35
N ASN A 151 13.65 12.18 18.61
CA ASN A 151 14.53 12.63 19.71
C ASN A 151 16.02 12.36 19.43
N GLN A 152 16.32 11.25 18.75
CA GLN A 152 17.68 10.83 18.41
C GLN A 152 18.17 11.41 17.07
N ASN A 153 17.39 12.28 16.43
CA ASN A 153 17.68 12.88 15.12
C ASN A 153 17.95 11.82 14.03
N VAL A 154 17.21 10.72 14.08
CA VAL A 154 17.18 9.69 13.03
C VAL A 154 16.04 10.03 12.08
N PRO A 155 16.31 10.37 10.80
CA PRO A 155 15.26 10.62 9.83
C PRO A 155 14.35 9.41 9.73
N LEU A 156 13.03 9.61 9.85
CA LEU A 156 12.06 8.58 9.59
C LEU A 156 12.20 8.16 8.13
N TYR A 157 12.80 6.99 7.91
CA TYR A 157 12.74 6.34 6.61
C TYR A 157 11.36 5.69 6.52
N GLN A 158 10.37 6.47 6.07
CA GLN A 158 9.18 5.87 5.50
C GLN A 158 9.62 5.23 4.20
N GLN A 159 9.88 3.92 4.23
CA GLN A 159 9.70 3.13 3.04
C GLN A 159 8.21 3.28 2.73
N ALA A 160 7.89 4.25 1.86
CA ALA A 160 6.55 4.42 1.37
C ALA A 160 6.21 3.15 0.59
N ILE A 161 5.73 2.13 1.29
CA ILE A 161 4.54 1.43 0.82
C ILE A 161 3.54 2.56 0.73
N LEU A 162 3.46 3.19 -0.45
CA LEU A 162 2.37 4.11 -0.73
C LEU A 162 1.13 3.32 -0.36
N ASN A 163 0.36 3.80 0.61
CA ASN A 163 -0.94 3.21 0.81
C ASN A 163 -1.66 3.33 -0.54
N ALA A 164 -2.55 2.39 -0.86
CA ALA A 164 -3.35 2.50 -2.08
C ALA A 164 -4.04 3.88 -2.20
N TYR A 165 -4.26 4.55 -1.08
CA TYR A 165 -4.82 5.91 -0.96
C TYR A 165 -3.84 7.07 -1.22
N ASP A 166 -2.52 6.82 -1.24
CA ASP A 166 -1.50 7.80 -1.64
C ASP A 166 -1.21 7.75 -3.16
N LEU A 167 -1.80 6.77 -3.85
CA LEU A 167 -1.76 6.57 -5.29
C LEU A 167 -3.01 7.19 -5.94
N PRO A 168 -3.05 7.33 -7.28
CA PRO A 168 -4.27 7.72 -7.96
C PRO A 168 -5.48 6.90 -7.48
N PRO A 169 -6.66 7.51 -7.31
CA PRO A 169 -7.79 6.81 -6.74
C PRO A 169 -8.26 5.67 -7.66
N PRO A 170 -8.73 4.55 -7.08
CA PRO A 170 -9.36 3.49 -7.86
C PRO A 170 -10.52 4.03 -8.69
N GLY A 171 -10.69 3.50 -9.91
CA GLY A 171 -11.67 3.97 -10.88
C GLY A 171 -11.18 5.04 -11.83
N GLU A 172 -10.04 5.68 -11.56
CA GLU A 172 -9.44 6.60 -12.54
C GLU A 172 -8.70 5.86 -13.66
N ASP A 173 -8.73 6.46 -14.85
CA ASP A 173 -7.99 6.00 -16.01
C ASP A 173 -6.48 6.01 -15.72
N ILE A 174 -5.82 4.91 -16.08
CA ILE A 174 -4.36 4.85 -16.13
C ILE A 174 -3.92 5.62 -17.38
N PRO A 175 -3.11 6.69 -17.25
CA PRO A 175 -2.60 7.40 -18.41
C PRO A 175 -1.78 6.49 -19.32
N GLU A 176 -1.90 6.65 -20.64
CA GLU A 176 -1.21 5.80 -21.65
C GLU A 176 0.31 5.76 -21.44
N GLU A 177 0.91 6.83 -20.90
CA GLU A 177 2.34 6.86 -20.56
C GLU A 177 2.76 5.81 -19.53
N TRP A 178 1.83 5.27 -18.75
CA TRP A 178 2.08 4.24 -17.74
C TRP A 178 1.74 2.82 -18.21
N TYR A 179 1.18 2.64 -19.41
CA TYR A 179 0.86 1.29 -19.91
C TYR A 179 2.10 0.41 -20.04
N ASP A 180 3.27 0.99 -20.30
CA ASP A 180 4.50 0.21 -20.34
C ASP A 180 4.97 -0.28 -18.95
N SER A 181 4.54 0.41 -17.89
CA SER A 181 4.81 0.01 -16.51
C SER A 181 3.93 -1.13 -16.01
N LEU A 182 2.88 -1.52 -16.74
CA LEU A 182 2.07 -2.70 -16.42
C LEU A 182 2.83 -3.99 -16.76
N ASP A 183 2.84 -4.92 -15.82
CA ASP A 183 3.50 -6.21 -15.94
C ASP A 183 2.58 -7.23 -16.63
N MET A 184 3.05 -7.73 -17.77
CA MET A 184 2.31 -8.65 -18.64
C MET A 184 2.39 -10.11 -18.18
N SER A 185 3.22 -10.43 -17.17
CA SER A 185 3.35 -11.79 -16.66
C SER A 185 2.01 -12.39 -16.25
N ILE A 186 1.67 -13.56 -16.79
CA ILE A 186 0.46 -14.32 -16.44
C ILE A 186 0.61 -15.17 -15.17
N LEU A 187 1.80 -15.21 -14.59
CA LEU A 187 2.12 -16.02 -13.40
C LEU A 187 1.86 -15.28 -12.10
N HIS A 188 1.37 -14.05 -12.18
CA HIS A 188 1.08 -13.22 -11.03
C HIS A 188 -0.09 -13.72 -10.22
N THR A 189 0.07 -13.68 -8.91
CA THR A 189 -1.00 -13.83 -7.93
C THR A 189 -1.20 -12.50 -7.22
N PHE A 190 -2.44 -12.19 -6.88
CA PHE A 190 -2.79 -10.96 -6.19
C PHE A 190 -3.24 -11.26 -4.76
N VAL A 191 -2.93 -10.36 -3.84
CA VAL A 191 -3.38 -10.43 -2.45
C VAL A 191 -4.28 -9.26 -2.12
N LYS A 192 -5.11 -9.43 -1.09
CA LYS A 192 -5.95 -8.35 -0.57
C LYS A 192 -5.10 -7.12 -0.23
N GLY A 193 -5.50 -5.96 -0.74
CA GLY A 193 -4.82 -4.69 -0.58
C GLY A 193 -3.85 -4.34 -1.72
N ASP A 194 -3.64 -5.23 -2.70
CA ASP A 194 -2.80 -4.92 -3.86
C ASP A 194 -3.41 -3.81 -4.71
N TYR A 195 -2.57 -2.83 -5.08
CA TYR A 195 -2.90 -1.77 -6.03
C TYR A 195 -2.48 -2.18 -7.44
N VAL A 196 -3.45 -2.30 -8.33
CA VAL A 196 -3.31 -2.97 -9.64
C VAL A 196 -3.92 -2.12 -10.76
N GLY A 197 -3.52 -2.40 -12.00
CA GLY A 197 -4.25 -1.96 -13.19
C GLY A 197 -5.29 -3.00 -13.57
N TYR A 198 -6.52 -2.57 -13.81
CA TYR A 198 -7.62 -3.38 -14.33
C TYR A 198 -7.84 -3.04 -15.81
N LEU A 199 -7.93 -4.04 -16.68
CA LEU A 199 -8.25 -3.87 -18.10
C LEU A 199 -9.76 -4.06 -18.34
N ASP A 200 -10.46 -2.97 -18.66
CA ASP A 200 -11.88 -3.04 -19.05
C ASP A 200 -12.00 -3.63 -20.46
N SER A 201 -12.40 -4.91 -20.51
CA SER A 201 -12.60 -5.66 -21.76
C SER A 201 -13.87 -5.25 -22.53
N SER A 202 -14.71 -4.38 -21.98
CA SER A 202 -15.91 -3.88 -22.66
C SER A 202 -15.59 -2.77 -23.69
N GLN A 203 -14.44 -2.12 -23.56
CA GLN A 203 -14.03 -1.04 -24.45
C GLN A 203 -13.42 -1.57 -25.77
N PRO A 204 -13.63 -0.89 -26.91
CA PRO A 204 -13.05 -1.28 -28.19
C PRO A 204 -11.55 -1.02 -28.30
N LYS A 205 -11.01 -0.20 -27.40
CA LYS A 205 -9.58 0.12 -27.27
C LYS A 205 -9.12 -0.22 -25.87
N GLU A 206 -7.81 -0.32 -25.70
CA GLU A 206 -7.22 -0.61 -24.39
C GLU A 206 -7.49 0.48 -23.39
N HIS A 207 -8.25 0.12 -22.37
CA HIS A 207 -8.65 1.02 -21.32
C HIS A 207 -8.29 0.39 -19.98
N TYR A 208 -7.21 0.89 -19.38
CA TYR A 208 -6.78 0.44 -18.07
C TYR A 208 -7.22 1.45 -17.01
N MET A 209 -7.73 0.95 -15.89
CA MET A 209 -8.15 1.74 -14.73
C MET A 209 -7.37 1.33 -13.50
N TYR A 210 -7.16 2.25 -12.57
CA TYR A 210 -6.60 1.92 -11.26
C TYR A 210 -7.62 1.14 -10.43
N ALA A 211 -7.17 0.10 -9.72
CA ALA A 211 -8.05 -0.73 -8.90
C ALA A 211 -7.31 -1.25 -7.64
N VAL A 212 -8.07 -1.63 -6.62
CA VAL A 212 -7.53 -2.26 -5.41
C VAL A 212 -8.19 -3.61 -5.18
N VAL A 213 -7.40 -4.64 -4.89
CA VAL A 213 -7.92 -5.98 -4.61
C VAL A 213 -8.55 -6.02 -3.21
N LEU A 214 -9.86 -6.24 -3.14
CA LEU A 214 -10.60 -6.32 -1.87
C LEU A 214 -10.55 -7.71 -1.26
N GLU A 215 -10.66 -8.73 -2.10
CA GLU A 215 -10.64 -10.14 -1.68
C GLU A 215 -10.19 -11.05 -2.82
N VAL A 216 -9.59 -12.17 -2.43
CA VAL A 216 -9.26 -13.30 -3.31
C VAL A 216 -10.41 -14.29 -3.23
N LEU A 217 -11.04 -14.58 -4.35
CA LEU A 217 -12.19 -15.49 -4.44
C LEU A 217 -11.73 -16.93 -4.72
N GLU A 218 -12.64 -17.89 -4.55
CA GLU A 218 -12.38 -19.28 -4.89
C GLU A 218 -12.15 -19.45 -6.40
N SER A 219 -11.21 -20.33 -6.76
CA SER A 219 -10.91 -20.60 -8.17
C SER A 219 -12.13 -21.16 -8.90
N GLN A 220 -12.55 -20.47 -9.95
CA GLN A 220 -13.68 -20.89 -10.77
C GLN A 220 -13.23 -21.85 -11.88
N LYS A 221 -14.07 -22.84 -12.17
CA LYS A 221 -13.85 -23.74 -13.30
C LYS A 221 -14.12 -22.98 -14.60
N ASN A 222 -13.08 -22.81 -15.42
CA ASN A 222 -13.17 -22.16 -16.71
C ASN A 222 -12.62 -23.10 -17.80
N GLY A 223 -13.52 -23.60 -18.65
CA GLY A 223 -13.22 -24.66 -19.60
C GLY A 223 -12.83 -25.96 -18.89
N SER A 224 -11.61 -26.44 -19.15
CA SER A 224 -11.03 -27.65 -18.54
C SER A 224 -10.02 -27.37 -17.43
N ALA A 225 -9.79 -26.08 -17.11
CA ALA A 225 -8.87 -25.64 -16.07
C ALA A 225 -9.58 -24.79 -15.00
N GLN A 226 -8.83 -24.40 -13.96
CA GLN A 226 -9.28 -23.49 -12.92
C GLN A 226 -8.57 -22.14 -13.09
N ILE A 227 -9.30 -21.05 -12.87
CA ILE A 227 -8.77 -19.68 -12.90
C ILE A 227 -9.11 -18.97 -11.60
N HIS A 228 -8.16 -18.19 -11.07
CA HIS A 228 -8.38 -17.38 -9.88
C HIS A 228 -9.22 -16.15 -10.24
N THR A 229 -10.20 -15.85 -9.39
CA THR A 229 -11.02 -14.64 -9.49
C THR A 229 -10.79 -13.76 -8.27
N TYR A 230 -11.04 -12.47 -8.43
CA TYR A 230 -10.78 -11.45 -7.43
C TYR A 230 -11.93 -10.46 -7.41
N ARG A 231 -12.28 -9.93 -6.24
CA ARG A 231 -13.15 -8.76 -6.15
C ARG A 231 -12.28 -7.53 -6.02
N ILE A 232 -12.52 -6.54 -6.87
CA ILE A 232 -11.76 -5.29 -6.92
C ILE A 232 -12.64 -4.09 -6.59
N ASP A 233 -12.03 -3.08 -5.99
CA ASP A 233 -12.60 -1.74 -5.79
C ASP A 233 -12.20 -0.84 -6.95
N LEU A 234 -13.19 -0.21 -7.59
CA LEU A 234 -13.04 0.81 -8.62
C LEU A 234 -13.45 2.19 -8.12
N GLY A 235 -13.54 2.39 -6.80
CA GLY A 235 -13.83 3.68 -6.18
C GLY A 235 -15.34 4.00 -6.18
N GLY A 236 -15.72 4.97 -5.33
CA GLY A 236 -17.12 5.41 -5.23
C GLY A 236 -18.11 4.32 -4.74
N GLY A 237 -17.61 3.23 -4.16
CA GLY A 237 -18.41 2.06 -3.76
C GLY A 237 -18.73 1.11 -4.91
N TRP A 238 -18.08 1.26 -6.07
CA TRP A 238 -18.23 0.35 -7.20
C TRP A 238 -17.23 -0.80 -7.07
N GLU A 239 -17.76 -2.03 -7.04
CA GLU A 239 -16.97 -3.25 -6.95
C GLU A 239 -17.23 -4.15 -8.15
N GLU A 240 -16.21 -4.86 -8.63
CA GLU A 240 -16.32 -5.78 -9.76
C GLU A 240 -15.60 -7.11 -9.46
N GLU A 241 -16.15 -8.22 -9.97
CA GLU A 241 -15.51 -9.53 -9.91
C GLU A 241 -14.81 -9.83 -11.24
N VAL A 242 -13.50 -10.05 -11.18
CA VAL A 242 -12.64 -10.14 -12.36
C VAL A 242 -11.71 -11.35 -12.28
N THR A 243 -11.14 -11.75 -13.41
CA THR A 243 -10.18 -12.85 -13.46
C THR A 243 -8.75 -12.38 -13.23
N ALA A 244 -7.84 -13.31 -12.91
CA ALA A 244 -6.41 -13.03 -12.83
C ALA A 244 -5.84 -12.36 -14.10
N TYR A 245 -6.43 -12.62 -15.27
CA TYR A 245 -5.92 -12.10 -16.54
C TYR A 245 -6.36 -10.66 -16.85
N ASP A 246 -7.36 -10.15 -16.13
CA ASP A 246 -7.81 -8.76 -16.22
C ASP A 246 -6.96 -7.80 -15.36
N LEU A 247 -6.15 -8.34 -14.44
CA LEU A 247 -5.37 -7.57 -13.48
C LEU A 247 -3.87 -7.55 -13.79
N TYR A 248 -3.23 -6.41 -13.55
CA TYR A 248 -1.84 -6.14 -13.88
C TYR A 248 -1.12 -5.46 -12.70
N HIS A 249 0.03 -6.02 -12.31
CA HIS A 249 0.92 -5.35 -11.36
C HIS A 249 1.68 -4.21 -12.05
N PHE A 250 2.04 -3.18 -11.29
CA PHE A 250 3.00 -2.17 -11.76
C PHE A 250 4.43 -2.66 -11.54
N LYS A 251 5.25 -2.70 -12.59
CA LYS A 251 6.67 -3.07 -12.57
C LYS A 251 7.43 -2.24 -11.52
N ARG A 252 8.03 -2.93 -10.54
CA ARG A 252 8.96 -2.32 -9.57
C ARG A 252 10.40 -2.46 -10.09
N ASN A 253 11.04 -1.42 -10.61
CA ASN A 253 12.45 -1.55 -11.00
C ASN A 253 13.31 -1.71 -9.72
N LYS A 254 13.82 -2.92 -9.46
CA LYS A 254 14.90 -3.15 -8.50
C LYS A 254 16.22 -3.00 -9.26
N PRO A 255 17.24 -2.28 -8.75
CA PRO A 255 18.56 -2.33 -9.35
C PRO A 255 19.09 -3.77 -9.26
N VAL A 256 19.61 -4.26 -10.39
CA VAL A 256 20.17 -5.61 -10.53
C VAL A 256 21.34 -5.76 -9.57
N SER A 257 21.13 -6.47 -8.45
CA SER A 257 22.22 -6.89 -7.57
C SER A 257 22.75 -8.21 -8.10
N ASN A 258 23.97 -8.19 -8.64
CA ASN A 258 24.75 -9.39 -8.93
C ASN A 258 25.06 -10.13 -7.62
N SER A 259 24.21 -11.09 -7.24
CA SER A 259 24.57 -12.10 -6.25
C SER A 259 23.85 -13.40 -6.57
N ASN A 260 24.63 -14.40 -6.97
CA ASN A 260 24.22 -15.78 -7.19
C ASN A 260 23.27 -16.27 -6.08
N ILE A 261 22.00 -16.49 -6.43
CA ILE A 261 21.03 -17.09 -5.52
C ILE A 261 21.21 -18.61 -5.60
N MET A 262 21.90 -19.16 -4.60
CA MET A 262 21.96 -20.61 -4.41
C MET A 262 20.68 -21.05 -3.68
N VAL A 263 19.86 -21.86 -4.35
CA VAL A 263 18.62 -22.43 -3.78
C VAL A 263 18.92 -23.86 -3.32
N MET A 264 18.77 -24.13 -2.02
CA MET A 264 18.66 -25.49 -1.48
C MET A 264 17.18 -25.86 -1.38
N LEU A 265 16.81 -26.99 -1.99
CA LEU A 265 15.49 -27.61 -1.85
C LEU A 265 15.53 -28.69 -0.75
N PRO A 266 14.61 -28.68 0.23
CA PRO A 266 14.33 -29.88 1.00
C PRO A 266 13.51 -30.84 0.15
N VAL A 267 13.94 -32.09 0.12
CA VAL A 267 13.21 -33.23 -0.43
C VAL A 267 12.01 -33.48 0.51
N ASP A 268 10.83 -33.60 -0.09
CA ASP A 268 9.56 -34.03 0.52
C ASP A 268 8.79 -33.00 1.38
N SER A 269 8.02 -32.13 0.73
CA SER A 269 6.74 -31.58 1.23
C SER A 269 5.98 -30.86 0.10
N THR A 270 4.86 -31.44 -0.34
CA THR A 270 4.07 -30.98 -1.49
C THR A 270 3.25 -29.70 -1.28
N ASP A 271 3.22 -29.12 -0.08
CA ASP A 271 2.38 -27.94 0.24
C ASP A 271 3.15 -26.62 0.44
N ALA A 272 4.48 -26.64 0.49
CA ALA A 272 5.30 -25.43 0.67
C ALA A 272 5.60 -24.68 -0.65
N ALA A 273 5.30 -25.28 -1.81
CA ALA A 273 5.61 -24.71 -3.13
C ALA A 273 4.63 -23.61 -3.58
N GLN A 274 3.55 -23.36 -2.83
CA GLN A 274 2.54 -22.35 -3.19
C GLN A 274 2.72 -20.98 -2.51
N MET A 275 3.51 -20.86 -1.45
CA MET A 275 3.61 -19.59 -0.68
C MET A 275 4.90 -18.78 -0.91
N VAL A 276 5.84 -19.26 -1.73
CA VAL A 276 6.97 -18.46 -2.23
C VAL A 276 7.24 -18.85 -3.67
N ARG A 277 6.45 -18.32 -4.61
CA ARG A 277 6.98 -18.09 -5.96
C ARG A 277 7.63 -16.72 -5.92
N PRO A 278 8.96 -16.61 -6.06
CA PRO A 278 9.58 -15.33 -6.39
C PRO A 278 8.88 -14.76 -7.62
N ASP A 279 9.04 -13.46 -7.85
CA ASP A 279 8.63 -12.76 -9.06
C ASP A 279 9.43 -13.32 -10.28
N ILE A 280 9.12 -14.57 -10.68
CA ILE A 280 9.94 -15.49 -11.52
C ILE A 280 10.10 -14.95 -12.94
N ASN A 281 9.12 -14.17 -13.40
CA ASN A 281 9.13 -13.59 -14.74
C ASN A 281 10.10 -12.39 -14.83
N LYS A 282 10.28 -11.64 -13.74
CA LYS A 282 11.03 -10.38 -13.76
C LYS A 282 12.52 -10.51 -14.10
N PHE A 283 13.07 -11.71 -13.98
CA PHE A 283 14.48 -12.01 -14.24
C PHE A 283 14.66 -13.10 -15.31
N TRP A 284 13.68 -13.31 -16.21
CA TRP A 284 13.82 -14.31 -17.27
C TRP A 284 15.08 -14.08 -18.12
N HIS A 285 15.47 -12.81 -18.31
CA HIS A 285 16.69 -12.40 -19.03
C HIS A 285 18.00 -12.83 -18.35
N GLN A 286 17.97 -13.24 -17.07
CA GLN A 286 19.12 -13.71 -16.30
C GLN A 286 19.19 -15.25 -16.25
N ARG A 287 18.18 -15.93 -16.79
CA ARG A 287 18.03 -17.39 -16.76
C ARG A 287 18.44 -17.98 -18.10
N LEU A 288 18.74 -19.28 -18.10
CA LEU A 288 19.02 -20.00 -19.34
C LEU A 288 17.77 -20.02 -20.23
N LEU A 289 17.92 -19.65 -21.51
CA LEU A 289 16.82 -19.61 -22.49
C LEU A 289 16.03 -20.93 -22.55
N SER A 290 16.70 -22.07 -22.35
CA SER A 290 16.06 -23.39 -22.33
C SER A 290 15.10 -23.58 -21.15
N GLU A 291 15.35 -22.95 -20.01
CA GLU A 291 14.44 -22.97 -18.85
C GLU A 291 13.22 -22.10 -19.11
N VAL A 292 13.43 -20.92 -19.68
CA VAL A 292 12.35 -19.98 -20.02
C VAL A 292 11.44 -20.59 -21.10
N LYS A 293 12.00 -21.30 -22.09
CA LYS A 293 11.21 -22.04 -23.10
C LYS A 293 10.31 -23.10 -22.49
N LYS A 294 10.79 -23.86 -21.50
CA LYS A 294 9.97 -24.85 -20.77
C LYS A 294 8.84 -24.20 -19.96
N GLU A 295 9.11 -23.02 -19.41
CA GLU A 295 8.11 -22.22 -18.71
C GLU A 295 7.04 -21.71 -19.67
N ILE A 296 7.44 -21.20 -20.84
CA ILE A 296 6.53 -20.85 -21.93
C ILE A 296 5.64 -22.05 -22.30
N ASP A 297 6.21 -23.24 -22.49
CA ASP A 297 5.44 -24.46 -22.81
C ASP A 297 4.42 -24.79 -21.72
N THR A 298 4.81 -24.66 -20.45
CA THR A 298 3.94 -24.93 -19.30
C THR A 298 2.78 -23.93 -19.22
N CYS A 299 3.10 -22.64 -19.36
CA CYS A 299 2.15 -21.54 -19.42
C CYS A 299 1.15 -21.72 -20.56
N LEU A 300 1.65 -22.00 -21.76
CA LEU A 300 0.85 -22.26 -22.95
C LEU A 300 -0.10 -23.43 -22.74
N ALA A 301 0.37 -24.56 -22.20
CA ALA A 301 -0.47 -25.72 -21.92
C ALA A 301 -1.60 -25.43 -20.92
N GLN A 302 -1.36 -24.55 -19.94
CA GLN A 302 -2.38 -24.10 -18.99
C GLN A 302 -3.39 -23.16 -19.65
N VAL A 303 -2.91 -22.14 -20.37
CA VAL A 303 -3.77 -21.15 -21.05
C VAL A 303 -4.65 -21.83 -22.11
N TRP A 304 -4.13 -22.84 -22.82
CA TRP A 304 -4.89 -23.55 -23.86
C TRP A 304 -6.07 -24.37 -23.34
N ARG A 305 -6.14 -24.63 -22.03
CA ARG A 305 -7.22 -25.39 -21.38
C ARG A 305 -8.42 -24.54 -20.95
N LEU A 306 -8.31 -23.20 -21.03
CA LEU A 306 -9.33 -22.23 -20.64
C LEU A 306 -10.36 -21.99 -21.76
N SER A 307 -11.44 -21.24 -21.47
CA SER A 307 -12.38 -20.76 -22.50
C SER A 307 -11.69 -19.89 -23.54
N GLU A 308 -12.33 -19.67 -24.69
CA GLU A 308 -11.74 -18.87 -25.77
C GLU A 308 -11.45 -17.42 -25.34
N GLU A 309 -12.29 -16.83 -24.49
CA GLU A 309 -12.15 -15.48 -23.98
C GLU A 309 -10.92 -15.36 -23.07
N GLU A 310 -10.80 -16.23 -22.06
CA GLU A 310 -9.67 -16.22 -21.12
C GLU A 310 -8.37 -16.71 -21.78
N LYS A 311 -8.48 -17.64 -22.72
CA LYS A 311 -7.36 -18.07 -23.56
C LYS A 311 -6.83 -16.89 -24.38
N LYS A 312 -7.71 -16.09 -24.99
CA LYS A 312 -7.29 -14.88 -25.73
C LYS A 312 -6.56 -13.90 -24.82
N LYS A 313 -7.08 -13.62 -23.62
CA LYS A 313 -6.42 -12.72 -22.65
C LYS A 313 -5.05 -13.24 -22.22
N GLY A 314 -4.96 -14.53 -21.85
CA GLY A 314 -3.71 -15.17 -21.44
C GLY A 314 -2.66 -15.20 -22.55
N LEU A 315 -3.07 -15.52 -23.79
CA LEU A 315 -2.17 -15.51 -24.94
C LEU A 315 -1.69 -14.10 -25.30
N ARG A 316 -2.59 -13.10 -25.28
CA ARG A 316 -2.22 -11.70 -25.47
C ARG A 316 -1.16 -11.26 -24.46
N ARG A 317 -1.37 -11.57 -23.17
CA ARG A 317 -0.41 -11.23 -22.10
C ARG A 317 0.95 -11.91 -22.32
N LEU A 318 0.94 -13.21 -22.63
CA LEU A 318 2.17 -13.96 -22.91
C LEU A 318 2.91 -13.40 -24.13
N TYR A 319 2.18 -13.03 -25.18
CA TYR A 319 2.70 -12.39 -26.39
C TYR A 319 3.42 -11.08 -26.08
N LEU A 320 2.76 -10.18 -25.35
CA LEU A 320 3.31 -8.88 -24.96
C LEU A 320 4.47 -9.00 -23.96
N CYS A 321 4.46 -10.03 -23.10
CA CYS A 321 5.50 -10.26 -22.11
C CYS A 321 6.87 -10.50 -22.76
N TYR A 322 6.91 -11.25 -23.87
CA TYR A 322 8.15 -11.57 -24.58
C TYR A 322 8.39 -10.72 -25.83
N HIS A 323 7.51 -9.77 -26.15
CA HIS A 323 7.68 -8.89 -27.31
C HIS A 323 8.95 -8.03 -27.17
N PRO A 324 9.79 -7.88 -28.22
CA PRO A 324 11.02 -7.09 -28.16
C PRO A 324 10.81 -5.65 -27.70
N ASP A 325 9.81 -4.94 -28.22
CA ASP A 325 9.51 -3.55 -27.85
C ASP A 325 9.21 -3.33 -26.36
N LYS A 326 8.80 -4.39 -25.64
CA LYS A 326 8.51 -4.35 -24.19
C LYS A 326 9.73 -4.68 -23.32
N ASN A 327 10.85 -5.05 -23.93
CA ASN A 327 12.06 -5.60 -23.28
C ASN A 327 13.33 -4.85 -23.75
N LEU A 328 13.35 -3.53 -23.55
CA LEU A 328 14.47 -2.65 -23.88
C LEU A 328 15.78 -3.10 -23.20
N GLY A 329 16.87 -3.20 -23.97
CA GLY A 329 18.19 -3.66 -23.51
C GLY A 329 18.38 -5.17 -23.48
N HIS A 330 17.33 -5.95 -23.78
CA HIS A 330 17.37 -7.42 -23.86
C HIS A 330 16.73 -7.95 -25.16
N GLU A 331 16.80 -7.16 -26.23
CA GLU A 331 16.07 -7.36 -27.48
C GLU A 331 16.43 -8.70 -28.15
N ASP A 332 17.72 -9.06 -28.20
CA ASP A 332 18.17 -10.29 -28.87
C ASP A 332 17.61 -11.56 -28.21
N SER A 333 17.56 -11.58 -26.87
CA SER A 333 17.02 -12.71 -26.12
C SER A 333 15.48 -12.72 -26.17
N ALA A 334 14.85 -11.55 -26.15
CA ALA A 334 13.41 -11.41 -26.31
C ALA A 334 12.95 -11.90 -27.68
N GLU A 335 13.65 -11.52 -28.76
CA GLU A 335 13.34 -11.94 -30.14
C GLU A 335 13.40 -13.46 -30.30
N GLU A 336 14.41 -14.12 -29.71
CA GLU A 336 14.52 -15.58 -29.78
C GLU A 336 13.34 -16.27 -29.06
N LEU A 337 13.00 -15.82 -27.85
CA LEU A 337 11.86 -16.36 -27.08
C LEU A 337 10.53 -16.04 -27.74
N PHE A 338 10.39 -14.85 -28.32
CA PHE A 338 9.19 -14.41 -29.03
C PHE A 338 8.96 -15.23 -30.29
N LYS A 339 10.01 -15.52 -31.05
CA LYS A 339 9.94 -16.43 -32.19
C LYS A 339 9.51 -17.84 -31.77
N TYR A 340 10.12 -18.37 -30.70
CA TYR A 340 9.75 -19.67 -30.14
C TYR A 340 8.27 -19.71 -29.72
N LEU A 341 7.81 -18.68 -29.00
CA LEU A 341 6.43 -18.52 -28.57
C LEU A 341 5.46 -18.54 -29.77
N LYS A 342 5.72 -17.75 -30.82
CA LYS A 342 4.89 -17.71 -32.04
C LYS A 342 4.84 -19.06 -32.75
N GLU A 343 5.96 -19.78 -32.82
CA GLU A 343 6.01 -21.12 -33.39
C GLU A 343 5.14 -22.10 -32.58
N LYS A 344 5.25 -22.08 -31.24
CA LYS A 344 4.45 -22.93 -30.36
C LYS A 344 2.95 -22.66 -30.42
N ILE A 345 2.55 -21.38 -30.48
CA ILE A 345 1.14 -21.01 -30.67
C ILE A 345 0.62 -21.60 -31.99
N LYS A 346 1.36 -21.42 -33.10
CA LYS A 346 1.01 -22.00 -34.40
C LYS A 346 0.93 -23.54 -34.39
N GLU A 347 1.83 -24.22 -33.68
CA GLU A 347 1.79 -25.67 -33.54
C GLU A 347 0.52 -26.13 -32.82
N MET A 348 0.14 -25.46 -31.73
CA MET A 348 -1.08 -25.81 -30.98
C MET A 348 -2.37 -25.49 -31.76
N GLU A 349 -2.39 -24.40 -32.52
CA GLU A 349 -3.50 -24.09 -33.45
C GLU A 349 -3.67 -25.19 -34.51
N LYS A 350 -2.57 -25.70 -35.07
CA LYS A 350 -2.60 -26.82 -36.04
C LYS A 350 -2.97 -28.17 -35.41
N GLY A 351 -2.56 -28.40 -34.16
CA GLY A 351 -2.88 -29.60 -33.40
C GLY A 351 -4.39 -29.78 -33.15
N MET A 352 -5.12 -28.67 -33.01
CA MET A 352 -6.59 -28.68 -32.94
C MET A 352 -7.25 -29.26 -34.19
N TRP A 353 -6.65 -29.12 -35.37
CA TRP A 353 -7.19 -29.65 -36.62
C TRP A 353 -6.85 -31.13 -36.85
N SER A 354 -5.82 -31.66 -36.19
CA SER A 354 -5.30 -33.01 -36.43
C SER A 354 -5.98 -34.08 -35.57
N ASN A 355 -6.51 -33.72 -34.39
CA ASN A 355 -7.24 -34.63 -33.48
C ASN A 355 -8.73 -34.79 -33.81
N GLY A 356 -9.24 -34.12 -34.84
CA GLY A 356 -10.60 -34.29 -35.37
C GLY A 356 -10.64 -35.25 -36.55
N SER A 357 -10.39 -36.54 -36.34
CA SER A 357 -10.57 -37.55 -37.40
C SER A 357 -11.75 -38.47 -37.10
N GLY A 358 -12.86 -38.25 -37.82
CA GLY A 358 -13.84 -39.30 -38.09
C GLY A 358 -15.31 -38.88 -37.96
N GLY A 359 -15.94 -38.54 -39.09
CA GLY A 359 -17.40 -38.52 -39.20
C GLY A 359 -17.95 -37.24 -39.82
N GLY A 360 -18.43 -37.35 -41.06
CA GLY A 360 -18.81 -36.21 -41.88
C GLY A 360 -20.02 -35.43 -41.39
N SER A 361 -19.95 -34.11 -41.54
CA SER A 361 -20.99 -33.29 -42.16
C SER A 361 -20.42 -31.91 -42.39
N LYS A 362 -20.54 -31.40 -43.63
CA LYS A 362 -20.11 -30.07 -44.02
C LYS A 362 -21.01 -29.03 -43.35
N SER A 363 -20.71 -28.67 -42.10
CA SER A 363 -21.22 -27.43 -41.51
C SER A 363 -20.24 -26.30 -41.83
N ARG A 364 -20.53 -25.57 -42.90
CA ARG A 364 -19.96 -24.24 -43.15
C ARG A 364 -20.62 -23.28 -42.16
N ASN A 365 -19.99 -23.02 -41.00
CA ASN A 365 -20.09 -21.79 -40.19
C ASN A 365 -19.52 -22.00 -38.79
N SER A 366 -18.19 -22.05 -38.66
CA SER A 366 -17.54 -21.65 -37.41
C SER A 366 -16.31 -20.84 -37.77
N HIS A 367 -16.45 -19.50 -37.71
CA HIS A 367 -15.31 -18.59 -37.78
C HIS A 367 -14.50 -18.70 -36.48
N HIS A 368 -13.70 -19.76 -36.32
CA HIS A 368 -12.63 -19.73 -35.33
C HIS A 368 -11.51 -18.85 -35.89
N ARG A 369 -11.42 -17.61 -35.40
CA ARG A 369 -10.29 -16.73 -35.69
C ARG A 369 -9.04 -17.37 -35.11
N ASN A 370 -7.97 -17.44 -35.90
CA ASN A 370 -6.69 -17.90 -35.35
C ASN A 370 -6.16 -16.79 -34.43
N PHE A 371 -5.48 -17.15 -33.36
CA PHE A 371 -4.78 -16.17 -32.51
C PHE A 371 -3.68 -15.47 -33.31
N SER A 372 -3.14 -16.10 -34.35
CA SER A 372 -2.26 -15.46 -35.32
C SER A 372 -2.86 -14.24 -36.02
N ASP A 373 -4.19 -14.17 -36.14
CA ASP A 373 -4.87 -13.02 -36.74
C ASP A 373 -4.82 -11.78 -35.83
N CYS A 374 -4.59 -11.97 -34.53
CA CYS A 374 -4.45 -10.90 -33.53
C CYS A 374 -3.03 -10.32 -33.44
N TRP A 375 -2.03 -10.92 -34.09
CA TRP A 375 -0.63 -10.48 -33.95
C TRP A 375 -0.41 -9.04 -34.37
N GLY A 376 -1.02 -8.59 -35.47
CA GLY A 376 -0.89 -7.19 -35.91
C GLY A 376 -1.43 -6.18 -34.89
N GLU A 377 -2.52 -6.53 -34.18
CA GLU A 377 -3.09 -5.72 -33.10
C GLU A 377 -2.15 -5.68 -31.89
N TRP A 378 -1.61 -6.83 -31.49
CA TRP A 378 -0.70 -6.94 -30.34
C TRP A 378 0.69 -6.34 -30.60
N ASP A 379 1.20 -6.42 -31.83
CA ASP A 379 2.43 -5.74 -32.25
C ASP A 379 2.25 -4.21 -32.20
N GLN A 380 1.13 -3.72 -32.74
CA GLN A 380 0.79 -2.29 -32.69
C GLN A 380 0.68 -1.80 -31.24
N GLN A 381 0.07 -2.61 -30.37
CA GLN A 381 -0.04 -2.31 -28.95
C GLN A 381 1.33 -2.22 -28.27
N ALA A 382 2.21 -3.21 -28.47
CA ALA A 382 3.54 -3.20 -27.89
C ALA A 382 4.34 -1.96 -28.32
N HIS A 383 4.23 -1.61 -29.61
CA HIS A 383 4.85 -0.42 -30.17
C HIS A 383 4.31 0.88 -29.57
N GLN A 384 2.98 0.99 -29.40
CA GLN A 384 2.35 2.17 -28.78
C GLN A 384 2.81 2.36 -27.33
N HIS A 385 2.85 1.28 -26.54
CA HIS A 385 3.33 1.34 -25.16
C HIS A 385 4.78 1.86 -25.08
N GLN A 386 5.65 1.33 -25.95
CA GLN A 386 7.04 1.75 -26.06
C GLN A 386 7.17 3.21 -26.52
N GLN A 387 6.41 3.60 -27.55
CA GLN A 387 6.41 4.97 -28.06
C GLN A 387 6.00 5.97 -26.98
N ARG A 388 4.92 5.69 -26.23
CA ARG A 388 4.44 6.54 -25.13
C ARG A 388 5.45 6.65 -24.00
N HIS A 389 6.10 5.55 -23.63
CA HIS A 389 7.23 5.55 -22.70
C HIS A 389 8.32 6.52 -23.19
N TYR A 390 8.76 6.39 -24.44
CA TYR A 390 9.82 7.24 -25.01
C TYR A 390 9.41 8.71 -25.09
N GLU A 391 8.18 9.02 -25.52
CA GLU A 391 7.65 10.38 -25.54
C GLU A 391 7.67 11.01 -24.14
N PHE A 392 7.22 10.27 -23.14
CA PHE A 392 7.17 10.74 -21.76
C PHE A 392 8.56 10.97 -21.14
N THR A 393 9.51 10.06 -21.37
CA THR A 393 10.88 10.14 -20.85
C THR A 393 11.71 11.23 -21.56
N SER A 394 11.60 11.33 -22.89
CA SER A 394 12.34 12.32 -23.70
C SER A 394 11.90 13.77 -23.43
N GLN A 395 10.60 14.02 -23.25
CA GLN A 395 10.09 15.35 -22.88
C GLN A 395 10.61 15.82 -21.51
N ARG A 396 10.90 14.89 -20.59
CA ARG A 396 11.45 15.21 -19.26
C ARG A 396 12.94 15.48 -19.30
N SER A 397 13.70 14.75 -20.11
CA SER A 397 15.13 15.04 -20.31
C SER A 397 15.36 16.39 -21.01
N ALA A 398 14.46 16.80 -21.91
CA ALA A 398 14.59 18.08 -22.63
C ALA A 398 14.32 19.32 -21.77
N ARG A 399 13.51 19.21 -20.70
CA ARG A 399 13.15 20.35 -19.83
C ARG A 399 14.17 20.66 -18.74
N ARG A 400 15.10 19.74 -18.43
CA ARG A 400 16.23 20.01 -17.52
C ARG A 400 17.41 20.47 -18.38
N GLY A 401 17.57 21.78 -18.48
CA GLY A 401 18.66 22.43 -19.23
C GLY A 401 20.04 21.83 -18.90
N GLY A 402 20.88 21.76 -19.93
CA GLY A 402 22.15 21.03 -19.96
C GLY A 402 23.02 21.18 -18.71
N GLY A 403 23.30 20.03 -18.10
CA GLY A 403 24.27 19.80 -17.03
C GLY A 403 24.21 18.32 -16.68
N GLY A 404 25.28 17.58 -17.01
CA GLY A 404 25.28 16.12 -17.01
C GLY A 404 24.94 15.46 -15.67
N GLY A 405 24.28 14.30 -15.76
CA GLY A 405 24.18 13.32 -14.67
C GLY A 405 22.75 13.02 -14.21
N GLY A 406 22.13 12.00 -14.81
CA GLY A 406 20.97 11.30 -14.23
C GLY A 406 19.68 11.39 -15.06
N CYS A 407 19.47 10.41 -15.95
CA CYS A 407 18.14 10.13 -16.49
C CYS A 407 17.16 9.90 -15.33
N SER A 408 16.07 10.67 -15.26
CA SER A 408 14.94 10.34 -14.39
C SER A 408 14.46 8.94 -14.77
N ASN A 409 14.67 7.94 -13.91
CA ASN A 409 14.33 6.56 -14.17
C ASN A 409 12.80 6.43 -14.40
N TYR A 410 12.38 5.80 -15.49
CA TYR A 410 10.96 5.52 -15.77
C TYR A 410 10.47 4.45 -14.80
N ASN A 411 9.87 4.86 -13.69
CA ASN A 411 9.37 3.96 -12.65
C ASN A 411 8.14 4.56 -11.98
N PHE A 412 6.99 3.89 -12.18
CA PHE A 412 5.68 4.27 -11.65
C PHE A 412 5.73 4.54 -10.15
N TRP A 413 6.26 3.60 -9.38
CA TRP A 413 6.32 3.70 -7.92
C TRP A 413 7.12 4.90 -7.47
N SER A 414 8.34 5.11 -7.99
CA SER A 414 9.17 6.28 -7.66
C SER A 414 8.53 7.60 -8.08
N TYR A 415 7.77 7.60 -9.17
CA TYR A 415 7.06 8.78 -9.64
C TYR A 415 5.96 9.21 -8.66
N HIS A 416 5.29 8.23 -8.04
CA HIS A 416 4.27 8.45 -7.03
C HIS A 416 4.83 8.43 -5.59
N GLN A 417 6.10 8.05 -5.37
CA GLN A 417 6.75 7.91 -4.06
C GLN A 417 6.97 9.26 -3.36
N HIS A 418 7.01 10.36 -4.11
CA HIS A 418 7.07 11.71 -3.56
C HIS A 418 5.70 12.22 -3.09
N GLY A 419 4.82 11.31 -2.62
CA GLY A 419 3.51 11.61 -2.08
C GLY A 419 2.67 12.54 -2.98
N PRO A 420 1.60 13.13 -2.44
CA PRO A 420 0.85 14.17 -3.12
C PRO A 420 1.67 15.45 -3.39
N ASN A 421 2.97 15.53 -3.08
CA ASN A 421 3.81 16.73 -3.25
C ASN A 421 4.62 16.78 -4.55
N SER A 422 4.39 15.85 -5.48
CA SER A 422 4.85 15.98 -6.85
C SER A 422 4.00 17.02 -7.60
N SER A 423 4.64 18.09 -8.08
CA SER A 423 4.05 19.34 -8.59
C SER A 423 3.07 19.23 -9.78
N ARG A 424 2.73 18.01 -10.23
CA ARG A 424 1.81 17.76 -11.35
C ARG A 424 0.53 17.01 -10.94
N SER A 425 0.53 16.30 -9.81
CA SER A 425 -0.65 15.59 -9.26
C SER A 425 -1.37 16.40 -8.18
N GLN A 426 -0.66 17.38 -7.59
CA GLN A 426 -1.18 18.28 -6.55
C GLN A 426 -2.53 18.92 -6.90
N PRO A 427 -2.73 19.56 -8.07
CA PRO A 427 -3.95 20.33 -8.29
C PRO A 427 -5.22 19.48 -8.27
N LYS A 428 -5.15 18.26 -8.82
CA LYS A 428 -6.31 17.34 -8.88
C LYS A 428 -6.58 16.69 -7.53
N HIS A 429 -5.54 16.27 -6.80
CA HIS A 429 -5.70 15.67 -5.47
C HIS A 429 -6.19 16.69 -4.43
N CYS A 430 -5.60 17.89 -4.41
CA CYS A 430 -6.03 19.01 -3.57
C CYS A 430 -7.51 19.37 -3.79
N PHE A 431 -7.92 19.40 -5.07
CA PHE A 431 -9.32 19.64 -5.43
C PHE A 431 -10.27 18.50 -4.99
N LEU A 432 -9.87 17.23 -5.16
CA LEU A 432 -10.67 16.09 -4.72
C LEU A 432 -10.84 16.04 -3.20
N GLU A 433 -9.77 16.29 -2.43
CA GLU A 433 -9.87 16.39 -0.97
C GLU A 433 -10.72 17.60 -0.56
N ALA A 434 -10.56 18.77 -1.19
CA ALA A 434 -11.44 19.92 -0.96
C ALA A 434 -12.92 19.57 -1.16
N LYS A 435 -13.24 18.85 -2.24
CA LYS A 435 -14.60 18.37 -2.53
C LYS A 435 -15.11 17.41 -1.45
N ARG A 436 -14.28 16.45 -0.99
CA ARG A 436 -14.62 15.50 0.07
C ARG A 436 -14.96 16.21 1.38
N TRP A 437 -14.17 17.21 1.77
CA TRP A 437 -14.41 18.00 2.98
C TRP A 437 -15.69 18.84 2.89
N LEU A 438 -15.95 19.44 1.72
CA LEU A 438 -17.20 20.15 1.48
C LEU A 438 -18.43 19.24 1.54
N GLN A 439 -18.34 18.01 1.02
CA GLN A 439 -19.44 17.04 1.13
C GLN A 439 -19.80 16.77 2.59
N GLN A 440 -18.80 16.59 3.46
CA GLN A 440 -19.07 16.40 4.89
C GLN A 440 -19.63 17.69 5.54
N ALA A 441 -19.14 18.87 5.16
CA ALA A 441 -19.67 20.14 5.64
C ALA A 441 -21.16 20.33 5.29
N GLU A 442 -21.55 19.92 4.09
CA GLU A 442 -22.94 19.92 3.63
C GLU A 442 -23.82 18.96 4.43
N CYS A 443 -23.36 17.73 4.67
CA CYS A 443 -24.05 16.78 5.54
C CYS A 443 -24.23 17.34 6.97
N ASP A 444 -23.20 17.99 7.52
CA ASP A 444 -23.26 18.60 8.84
C ASP A 444 -24.29 19.75 8.91
N LEU A 445 -24.41 20.58 7.86
CA LEU A 445 -25.44 21.62 7.77
C LEU A 445 -26.84 21.04 7.59
N GLN A 446 -26.98 19.92 6.89
CA GLN A 446 -28.27 19.21 6.82
C GLN A 446 -28.71 18.74 8.21
N VAL A 447 -27.78 18.18 9.00
CA VAL A 447 -28.06 17.80 10.39
C VAL A 447 -28.40 19.04 11.24
N ALA A 448 -27.67 20.14 11.10
CA ALA A 448 -28.00 21.40 11.77
C ALA A 448 -29.42 21.87 11.43
N THR A 449 -29.82 21.77 10.16
CA THR A 449 -31.17 22.11 9.69
C THR A 449 -32.23 21.23 10.34
N THR A 450 -31.97 19.93 10.52
CA THR A 450 -32.90 19.04 11.23
C THR A 450 -33.05 19.33 12.72
N ASN A 451 -32.08 20.00 13.34
CA ASN A 451 -32.16 20.39 14.75
C ASN A 451 -32.91 21.72 14.97
N ALA A 452 -33.14 22.50 13.92
CA ALA A 452 -33.85 23.77 14.00
C ALA A 452 -35.31 23.58 14.45
N GLY A 453 -35.77 24.43 15.36
CA GLY A 453 -37.13 24.41 15.90
C GLY A 453 -37.42 23.28 16.89
N ASN A 454 -36.49 22.35 17.13
CA ASN A 454 -36.65 21.19 18.01
C ASN A 454 -36.19 21.46 19.46
N GLY A 455 -35.87 22.71 19.80
CA GLY A 455 -35.35 23.07 21.12
C GLY A 455 -33.93 22.56 21.41
N SER A 456 -33.20 22.13 20.39
CA SER A 456 -31.82 21.63 20.48
C SER A 456 -30.84 22.62 19.83
N THR A 457 -30.99 23.90 20.18
CA THR A 457 -30.24 25.03 19.58
C THR A 457 -28.72 24.87 19.76
N GLU A 458 -28.28 24.31 20.88
CA GLU A 458 -26.87 24.00 21.14
C GLU A 458 -26.29 23.01 20.13
N TRP A 459 -27.07 22.00 19.73
CA TRP A 459 -26.67 21.02 18.71
C TRP A 459 -26.65 21.63 17.32
N LEU A 460 -27.61 22.48 17.00
CA LEU A 460 -27.59 23.25 15.76
C LEU A 460 -26.31 24.08 15.66
N LEU A 461 -26.01 24.87 16.69
CA LEU A 461 -24.83 25.74 16.72
C LEU A 461 -23.52 24.95 16.66
N TYR A 462 -23.44 23.81 17.35
CA TYR A 462 -22.28 22.93 17.27
C TYR A 462 -22.09 22.33 15.87
N MET A 463 -23.17 21.85 15.23
CA MET A 463 -23.09 21.30 13.88
C MET A 463 -22.72 22.37 12.85
N VAL A 464 -23.22 23.59 13.00
CA VAL A 464 -22.79 24.74 12.18
C VAL A 464 -21.30 25.03 12.39
N PHE A 465 -20.79 25.01 13.63
CA PHE A 465 -19.35 25.14 13.89
C PHE A 465 -18.54 24.07 13.14
N ARG A 466 -18.95 22.80 13.24
CA ARG A 466 -18.27 21.67 12.56
C ARG A 466 -18.33 21.78 11.04
N ALA A 467 -19.42 22.32 10.49
CA ALA A 467 -19.56 22.56 9.06
C ALA A 467 -18.67 23.72 8.59
N MET A 468 -18.59 24.82 9.34
CA MET A 468 -17.73 25.97 8.99
C MET A 468 -16.25 25.59 9.06
N GLU A 469 -15.83 24.83 10.07
CA GLU A 469 -14.47 24.31 10.16
C GLU A 469 -14.10 23.51 8.90
N LYS A 470 -14.96 22.59 8.47
CA LYS A 470 -14.72 21.76 7.28
C LYS A 470 -14.78 22.56 5.98
N THR A 471 -15.72 23.50 5.88
CA THR A 471 -15.87 24.39 4.72
C THR A 471 -14.60 25.20 4.49
N LEU A 472 -14.05 25.82 5.54
CA LEU A 472 -12.82 26.59 5.43
C LEU A 472 -11.59 25.70 5.20
N THR A 473 -11.55 24.52 5.86
CA THR A 473 -10.49 23.54 5.64
C THR A 473 -10.49 23.02 4.19
N ALA A 474 -11.64 22.91 3.53
CA ALA A 474 -11.68 22.56 2.10
C ALA A 474 -10.94 23.59 1.22
N VAL A 475 -11.00 24.87 1.57
CA VAL A 475 -10.24 25.90 0.86
C VAL A 475 -8.73 25.71 1.06
N GLU A 476 -8.29 25.41 2.29
CA GLU A 476 -6.89 25.09 2.59
C GLU A 476 -6.40 23.91 1.77
N TYR A 477 -7.17 22.82 1.71
CA TYR A 477 -6.82 21.66 0.89
C TYR A 477 -6.68 22.02 -0.59
N ASN A 478 -7.59 22.84 -1.13
CA ASN A 478 -7.50 23.27 -2.54
C ASN A 478 -6.22 24.10 -2.81
N GLN A 479 -5.71 24.82 -1.81
CA GLN A 479 -4.46 25.58 -1.89
C GLN A 479 -3.20 24.73 -1.58
N GLY A 480 -3.37 23.42 -1.36
CA GLY A 480 -2.28 22.51 -1.00
C GLY A 480 -1.87 22.54 0.47
N GLY A 481 -2.68 23.15 1.33
CA GLY A 481 -2.59 23.05 2.79
C GLY A 481 -3.24 21.80 3.35
N ASP A 482 -3.34 21.74 4.68
CA ASP A 482 -3.91 20.62 5.44
C ASP A 482 -4.78 21.08 6.62
N PHE A 483 -5.43 20.11 7.29
CA PHE A 483 -6.22 20.38 8.49
C PHE A 483 -5.35 20.60 9.73
N GLU A 484 -5.33 21.82 10.24
CA GLU A 484 -4.62 22.19 11.46
C GLU A 484 -5.52 22.06 12.71
N ARG A 485 -5.40 20.97 13.47
CA ARG A 485 -6.24 20.68 14.65
C ARG A 485 -6.30 21.80 15.70
N ASN A 486 -5.22 22.56 15.87
CA ASN A 486 -5.10 23.57 16.92
C ASN A 486 -5.40 25.00 16.43
N LEU A 487 -5.79 25.16 15.15
CA LEU A 487 -6.11 26.47 14.59
C LEU A 487 -7.54 26.85 14.94
N SER A 488 -7.73 28.00 15.59
CA SER A 488 -9.06 28.51 15.89
C SER A 488 -9.79 28.88 14.59
N LEU A 489 -11.12 28.67 14.54
CA LEU A 489 -11.94 28.97 13.37
C LEU A 489 -11.77 30.40 12.83
N ALA A 490 -11.62 31.40 13.71
CA ALA A 490 -11.39 32.78 13.30
C ALA A 490 -10.07 32.96 12.54
N LYS A 491 -8.97 32.39 13.05
CA LYS A 491 -7.66 32.41 12.37
C LYS A 491 -7.68 31.65 11.05
N LEU A 492 -8.43 30.54 10.99
CA LEU A 492 -8.63 29.80 9.75
C LEU A 492 -9.38 30.65 8.72
N ALA A 493 -10.43 31.36 9.14
CA ALA A 493 -11.16 32.29 8.26
C ALA A 493 -10.25 33.44 7.76
N ASP A 494 -9.43 34.03 8.63
CA ASP A 494 -8.46 35.07 8.27
C ASP A 494 -7.43 34.56 7.24
N LYS A 495 -6.94 33.33 7.43
CA LYS A 495 -6.01 32.67 6.50
C LYS A 495 -6.68 32.46 5.13
N VAL A 496 -7.87 31.89 5.12
CA VAL A 496 -8.65 31.60 3.91
C VAL A 496 -9.02 32.88 3.13
N ALA A 497 -9.33 33.96 3.83
CA ALA A 497 -9.65 35.26 3.22
C ALA A 497 -8.50 35.83 2.36
N SER A 498 -7.27 35.40 2.61
CA SER A 498 -6.10 35.86 1.84
C SER A 498 -5.98 35.24 0.45
N TYR A 499 -6.76 34.20 0.14
CA TYR A 499 -6.65 33.44 -1.12
C TYR A 499 -7.47 33.98 -2.29
N GLY A 500 -8.45 34.86 -2.04
CA GLY A 500 -9.29 35.41 -3.11
C GLY A 500 -10.23 36.51 -2.65
N CYS A 501 -10.56 37.43 -3.54
CA CYS A 501 -11.47 38.55 -3.25
C CYS A 501 -12.88 38.07 -2.87
N GLU A 502 -13.33 36.95 -3.44
CA GLU A 502 -14.61 36.32 -3.15
C GLU A 502 -14.68 35.79 -1.71
N LEU A 503 -13.54 35.45 -1.11
CA LEU A 503 -13.43 34.90 0.24
C LEU A 503 -13.18 35.96 1.32
N ALA A 504 -12.96 37.22 0.92
CA ALA A 504 -12.56 38.30 1.82
C ALA A 504 -13.60 38.62 2.92
N LYS A 505 -14.88 38.25 2.69
CA LYS A 505 -15.98 38.47 3.66
C LYS A 505 -16.12 37.35 4.69
N LEU A 506 -15.45 36.21 4.49
CA LEU A 506 -15.61 35.04 5.36
C LEU A 506 -15.26 35.32 6.83
N PRO A 507 -14.21 36.09 7.20
CA PRO A 507 -13.93 36.39 8.60
C PRO A 507 -15.07 37.14 9.29
N GLU A 508 -15.68 38.11 8.60
CA GLU A 508 -16.82 38.88 9.11
C GLU A 508 -18.05 37.98 9.29
N GLN A 509 -18.36 37.15 8.30
CA GLN A 509 -19.50 36.21 8.38
C GLN A 509 -19.31 35.15 9.48
N ILE A 510 -18.08 34.63 9.65
CA ILE A 510 -17.75 33.71 10.74
C ILE A 510 -17.87 34.41 12.10
N ALA A 511 -17.47 35.68 12.21
CA ALA A 511 -17.66 36.47 13.43
C ALA A 511 -19.15 36.64 13.77
N MET A 512 -20.00 36.94 12.77
CA MET A 512 -21.46 37.01 12.96
C MET A 512 -22.05 35.68 13.46
N LEU A 513 -21.62 34.54 12.92
CA LEU A 513 -22.06 33.23 13.41
C LEU A 513 -21.66 33.01 14.88
N ARG A 514 -20.47 33.47 15.29
CA ARG A 514 -20.02 33.40 16.69
C ARG A 514 -20.84 34.30 17.61
N GLU A 515 -21.28 35.48 17.14
CA GLU A 515 -22.18 36.36 17.89
C GLU A 515 -23.55 35.69 18.15
N HIS A 516 -23.98 34.81 17.25
CA HIS A 516 -25.16 33.97 17.45
C HIS A 516 -24.94 32.78 18.40
N GLY A 517 -23.73 32.59 18.93
CA GLY A 517 -23.40 31.54 19.90
C GLY A 517 -22.71 30.31 19.32
N MET A 518 -22.32 30.32 18.03
CA MET A 518 -21.58 29.23 17.40
C MET A 518 -20.18 29.09 18.03
N ASP A 519 -19.89 27.93 18.64
CA ASP A 519 -18.60 27.63 19.28
C ASP A 519 -18.43 26.11 19.48
N ASP A 520 -17.20 25.62 19.65
CA ASP A 520 -16.90 24.20 19.88
C ASP A 520 -17.08 23.77 21.35
N LYS A 521 -16.99 24.73 22.28
CA LYS A 521 -16.93 24.46 23.73
C LYS A 521 -18.18 24.92 24.44
N THR A 522 -18.63 26.15 24.20
CA THR A 522 -19.82 26.69 24.90
C THR A 522 -21.07 25.92 24.53
N THR A 523 -21.16 25.36 23.32
CA THR A 523 -22.29 24.53 22.89
C THR A 523 -22.33 23.13 23.53
N GLN A 524 -21.23 22.69 24.17
CA GLN A 524 -21.10 21.31 24.66
C GLN A 524 -20.93 21.17 26.17
N TYR A 525 -20.17 22.06 26.81
CA TYR A 525 -19.72 21.83 28.18
C TYR A 525 -20.32 22.85 29.16
N PRO A 526 -21.03 22.41 30.23
CA PRO A 526 -21.59 23.32 31.25
C PRO A 526 -20.57 24.23 31.94
N LYS A 527 -19.29 23.84 31.99
CA LYS A 527 -18.22 24.63 32.62
C LYS A 527 -18.03 26.02 32.01
N TYR A 528 -18.41 26.22 30.75
CA TYR A 528 -18.30 27.51 30.07
C TYR A 528 -19.52 28.41 30.28
N HIS A 529 -20.48 27.98 31.11
CA HIS A 529 -21.67 28.74 31.48
C HIS A 529 -21.68 29.07 32.97
N THR A 530 -22.42 30.11 33.33
CA THR A 530 -22.65 30.44 34.74
C THR A 530 -23.57 29.42 35.37
N LEU A 531 -23.18 28.87 36.53
CA LEU A 531 -24.06 27.99 37.31
C LEU A 531 -25.41 28.66 37.59
N PRO A 532 -26.57 27.99 37.39
CA PRO A 532 -26.74 26.56 37.10
C PRO A 532 -26.90 26.19 35.60
N THR A 533 -26.72 27.15 34.70
CA THR A 533 -27.05 27.01 33.27
C THR A 533 -26.25 25.90 32.57
N ILE A 534 -26.95 25.07 31.79
CA ILE A 534 -26.35 24.09 30.88
C ILE A 534 -26.42 24.57 29.42
N PRO A 535 -25.62 24.03 28.49
CA PRO A 535 -25.65 24.45 27.09
C PRO A 535 -27.03 24.42 26.44
N HIS A 536 -27.84 23.40 26.76
CA HIS A 536 -29.21 23.26 26.26
C HIS A 536 -30.13 24.45 26.61
N GLU A 537 -29.82 25.18 27.67
CA GLU A 537 -30.60 26.34 28.14
C GLU A 537 -29.99 27.68 27.72
N ALA A 538 -28.75 27.67 27.20
CA ALA A 538 -27.92 28.86 27.07
C ALA A 538 -28.23 29.72 25.83
N PHE A 539 -28.95 29.18 24.84
CA PHE A 539 -29.08 29.79 23.51
C PHE A 539 -30.51 30.18 23.12
N SER A 540 -31.39 30.44 24.08
CA SER A 540 -32.80 30.78 23.83
C SER A 540 -33.04 32.04 23.00
N ALA A 541 -32.06 32.94 22.92
CA ALA A 541 -32.12 34.16 22.09
C ALA A 541 -31.57 33.97 20.67
N CYS A 542 -31.04 32.79 20.33
CA CYS A 542 -30.47 32.51 19.03
C CYS A 542 -31.55 32.50 17.94
N LYS A 543 -31.26 33.16 16.82
CA LYS A 543 -32.09 33.12 15.62
C LYS A 543 -31.58 32.00 14.72
N GLU A 544 -32.02 30.78 14.98
CA GLU A 544 -31.56 29.57 14.27
C GLU A 544 -31.64 29.69 12.74
N GLN A 545 -32.69 30.33 12.22
CA GLN A 545 -32.86 30.51 10.78
C GLN A 545 -31.81 31.46 10.18
N ASP A 546 -31.43 32.52 10.89
CA ASP A 546 -30.41 33.48 10.44
C ASP A 546 -29.03 32.79 10.41
N VAL A 547 -28.74 31.98 11.43
CA VAL A 547 -27.52 31.16 11.51
C VAL A 547 -27.42 30.19 10.34
N LEU A 548 -28.50 29.44 10.06
CA LEU A 548 -28.52 28.48 8.96
C LEU A 548 -28.38 29.17 7.59
N LEU A 549 -29.09 30.28 7.37
CA LEU A 549 -29.00 31.03 6.11
C LEU A 549 -27.56 31.50 5.86
N LEU A 550 -26.92 32.09 6.87
CA LEU A 550 -25.54 32.57 6.77
C LEU A 550 -24.55 31.42 6.57
N ALA A 551 -24.73 30.29 7.25
CA ALA A 551 -23.87 29.11 7.11
C ALA A 551 -23.96 28.48 5.70
N TRP A 552 -25.17 28.39 5.14
CA TRP A 552 -25.37 27.94 3.75
C TRP A 552 -24.81 28.95 2.74
N GLU A 553 -24.92 30.25 3.01
CA GLU A 553 -24.30 31.28 2.18
C GLU A 553 -22.78 31.11 2.11
N ILE A 554 -22.10 30.93 3.25
CA ILE A 554 -20.67 30.66 3.33
C ILE A 554 -20.29 29.39 2.53
N LEU A 555 -21.02 28.29 2.72
CA LEU A 555 -20.78 27.04 1.99
C LEU A 555 -20.88 27.27 0.46
N ASN A 556 -21.89 28.01 0.01
CA ASN A 556 -22.11 28.29 -1.41
C ASN A 556 -21.07 29.24 -2.00
N ILE A 557 -20.58 30.22 -1.23
CA ILE A 557 -19.44 31.07 -1.63
C ILE A 557 -18.22 30.19 -1.90
N VAL A 558 -17.92 29.25 -1.00
CA VAL A 558 -16.76 28.35 -1.16
C VAL A 558 -16.95 27.37 -2.32
N LYS A 559 -18.14 26.78 -2.49
CA LYS A 559 -18.45 25.93 -3.66
C LYS A 559 -18.25 26.67 -4.97
N SER A 560 -18.79 27.88 -5.08
CA SER A 560 -18.62 28.73 -6.27
C SER A 560 -17.16 29.07 -6.51
N TRP A 561 -16.38 29.36 -5.47
CA TRP A 561 -14.95 29.68 -5.60
C TRP A 561 -14.12 28.47 -6.06
N LEU A 562 -14.51 27.26 -5.67
CA LEU A 562 -13.91 26.00 -6.14
C LEU A 562 -14.39 25.56 -7.54
N GLY A 563 -15.42 26.20 -8.09
CA GLY A 563 -16.02 25.78 -9.37
C GLY A 563 -16.90 24.53 -9.25
N LEU A 564 -17.58 24.35 -8.11
CA LEU A 564 -18.50 23.24 -7.82
C LEU A 564 -19.97 23.63 -7.93
#